data_AF-A0A3A8QIW9-F1
#
_entry.id   AF-A0A3A8QIW9-F1
#
_cell.length_a   1.000
_cell.length_b   1.000
_cell.length_c   1.000
_cell.angle_alpha   90.00
_cell.angle_beta   90.00
_cell.angle_gamma   90.00
#
_symmetry.space_group_name_H-M   'P 1'
#
loop_
_entity.id
_entity.type
_entity.pdbx_description
1 polymer ?
#
loop_
_entity_poly.entity_id
_entity_poly.type
_entity_poly.pdbx_seq_one_letter_code
_entity_poly.pdbx_strand_id
1 'polypeptide(L)'
;AALEEQARVLFDTGKPEEAVARLQAAVNATTTGRARFMARLSLARMCANSGKLLLAQTLYEQLDAECSAKQLDAWEPALAAACLEGLLTSVIAQAKDERRLEMNLQLRYRRLAQLDAPAALRVRVERLEATAESPPDPTAS
;
A
#
# COMPACT_ATOMS: atom_id res chain seq x y z
N ALA A 1 -1.34 -5.93 17.22
CA ALA A 1 -0.43 -6.39 18.30
C ALA A 1 -0.08 -5.23 19.25
N ALA A 2 0.39 -5.49 20.48
CA ALA A 2 0.68 -4.43 21.47
C ALA A 2 1.63 -3.33 20.97
N LEU A 3 2.58 -3.67 20.09
CA LEU A 3 3.47 -2.68 19.45
C LEU A 3 2.73 -1.74 18.50
N GLU A 4 1.81 -2.27 17.68
CA GLU A 4 1.00 -1.47 16.76
C GLU A 4 0.07 -0.52 17.52
N GLU A 5 -0.46 -0.96 18.67
CA GLU A 5 -1.25 -0.12 19.55
C GLU A 5 -0.42 1.05 20.10
N GLN A 6 0.79 0.76 20.60
CA GLN A 6 1.70 1.81 21.08
C GLN A 6 2.09 2.77 19.95
N ALA A 7 2.37 2.25 18.75
CA ALA A 7 2.67 3.07 17.59
C ALA A 7 1.48 3.96 17.21
N ARG A 8 0.25 3.44 17.28
CA ARG A 8 -0.98 4.21 17.05
C ARG A 8 -1.11 5.36 18.04
N VAL A 9 -0.94 5.09 19.34
CA VAL A 9 -0.96 6.14 20.38
C VAL A 9 0.10 7.21 20.11
N LEU A 10 1.30 6.83 19.66
CA LEU A 10 2.35 7.79 19.30
C LEU A 10 2.00 8.62 18.07
N PHE A 11 1.37 8.03 17.05
CA PHE A 11 0.84 8.81 15.93
C PHE A 11 -0.24 9.80 16.37
N ASP A 12 -1.19 9.36 17.21
CA ASP A 12 -2.31 10.17 17.68
C ASP A 12 -1.87 11.32 18.61
N THR A 13 -0.78 11.11 19.37
CA THR A 13 -0.18 12.12 20.25
C THR A 13 0.85 13.02 19.56
N GLY A 14 0.96 12.94 18.23
CA GLY A 14 1.82 13.84 17.45
C GLY A 14 3.31 13.51 17.51
N LYS A 15 3.67 12.25 17.77
CA LYS A 15 5.06 11.74 17.82
C LYS A 15 5.32 10.70 16.72
N PRO A 16 5.13 11.03 15.44
CA PRO A 16 5.26 10.07 14.35
C PRO A 16 6.69 9.50 14.20
N GLU A 17 7.72 10.28 14.52
CA GLU A 17 9.12 9.85 14.45
C GLU A 17 9.40 8.75 15.47
N GLU A 18 8.87 8.89 16.69
CA GLU A 18 9.00 7.87 17.73
C GLU A 18 8.24 6.59 17.38
N ALA A 19 7.02 6.73 16.82
CA ALA A 19 6.24 5.60 16.35
C ALA A 19 6.99 4.79 15.28
N VAL A 20 7.51 5.49 14.26
CA VAL A 20 8.27 4.87 13.17
C VAL A 20 9.57 4.25 13.68
N ALA A 21 10.29 4.91 14.59
CA ALA A 21 11.52 4.38 15.17
C ALA A 21 11.28 3.06 15.92
N ARG A 22 10.20 2.96 16.71
CA ARG A 22 9.85 1.73 17.44
C ARG A 22 9.47 0.59 16.48
N LEU A 23 8.68 0.89 15.45
CA LEU A 23 8.32 -0.08 14.43
C LEU A 23 9.54 -0.55 13.62
N GLN A 24 10.45 0.36 13.27
CA GLN A 24 11.70 0.04 12.59
C GLN A 24 12.65 -0.79 13.45
N ALA A 25 12.72 -0.52 14.76
CA ALA A 25 13.47 -1.35 15.69
C ALA A 25 12.92 -2.79 15.72
N ALA A 26 11.61 -2.96 15.69
CA ALA A 26 10.99 -4.28 15.60
C ALA A 26 11.30 -4.99 14.27
N VAL A 27 11.31 -4.27 13.14
CA VAL A 27 11.80 -4.81 11.85
C VAL A 27 13.22 -5.34 11.99
N ASN A 28 14.12 -4.56 12.61
CA ASN A 28 15.53 -4.90 12.74
C ASN A 28 15.77 -6.08 13.69
N ALA A 29 14.88 -6.29 14.68
CA ALA A 29 14.94 -7.41 15.61
C ALA A 29 14.49 -8.76 15.00
N THR A 30 13.91 -8.77 13.81
CA THR A 30 13.46 -10.02 13.17
C THR A 30 14.61 -10.86 12.63
N THR A 31 14.55 -12.18 12.85
CA THR A 31 15.61 -13.12 12.50
C THR A 31 15.39 -13.85 11.17
N THR A 32 14.18 -13.84 10.63
CA THR A 32 13.84 -14.52 9.36
C THR A 32 13.36 -13.53 8.30
N GLY A 33 13.52 -13.89 7.02
CA GLY A 33 13.06 -13.06 5.91
C GLY A 33 11.55 -12.81 5.95
N ARG A 34 10.76 -13.86 6.22
CA ARG A 34 9.30 -13.75 6.36
C ARG A 34 8.88 -12.84 7.51
N ALA A 35 9.49 -12.99 8.69
CA ALA A 35 9.20 -12.12 9.83
C ALA A 35 9.56 -10.66 9.53
N ARG A 36 10.69 -10.41 8.86
CA ARG A 36 11.10 -9.07 8.43
C ARG A 36 10.15 -8.45 7.42
N PHE A 37 9.63 -9.25 6.49
CA PHE A 37 8.61 -8.80 5.55
C PHE A 37 7.33 -8.39 6.29
N MET A 38 6.81 -9.26 7.16
CA MET A 38 5.61 -8.99 7.96
C MET A 38 5.75 -7.73 8.83
N ALA A 39 6.91 -7.55 9.48
CA ALA A 39 7.17 -6.37 10.29
C ALA A 39 7.21 -5.07 9.45
N ARG A 40 7.82 -5.11 8.26
CA ARG A 40 7.82 -3.96 7.33
C ARG A 40 6.43 -3.68 6.77
N LEU A 41 5.63 -4.72 6.52
CA LEU A 41 4.25 -4.58 6.09
C LEU A 41 3.39 -3.91 7.18
N SER A 42 3.57 -4.30 8.45
CA SER A 42 2.93 -3.64 9.59
C SER A 42 3.36 -2.16 9.70
N LEU A 43 4.65 -1.86 9.56
CA LEU A 43 5.16 -0.49 9.51
C LEU A 43 4.52 0.34 8.39
N ALA A 44 4.47 -0.19 7.15
CA ALA A 44 3.84 0.49 6.02
C ALA A 44 2.34 0.76 6.27
N ARG A 45 1.62 -0.21 6.84
CA ARG A 45 0.20 -0.08 7.21
C ARG A 45 -0.02 1.00 8.26
N MET A 46 0.82 1.03 9.30
CA MET A 46 0.75 2.05 10.34
C MET A 46 1.02 3.46 9.80
N CYS A 47 1.98 3.62 8.89
CA CYS A 47 2.23 4.88 8.19
C CYS A 47 1.04 5.31 7.32
N ALA A 48 0.41 4.37 6.61
CA ALA A 48 -0.77 4.66 5.78
C ALA A 48 -1.94 5.14 6.65
N ASN A 49 -2.24 4.41 7.73
CA ASN A 49 -3.36 4.71 8.63
C ASN A 49 -3.18 6.05 9.38
N SER A 50 -1.94 6.49 9.62
CA SER A 50 -1.64 7.78 10.25
C SER A 50 -1.49 8.95 9.25
N GLY A 51 -1.82 8.72 7.97
CA GLY A 51 -1.77 9.76 6.92
C GLY A 51 -0.37 10.05 6.37
N LYS A 52 0.66 9.29 6.75
CA LYS A 52 2.02 9.39 6.19
C LYS A 52 2.13 8.67 4.86
N LEU A 53 1.29 9.07 3.90
CA LEU A 53 1.04 8.35 2.64
C LEU A 53 2.31 8.19 1.78
N LEU A 54 3.14 9.23 1.65
CA LEU A 54 4.38 9.14 0.86
C LEU A 54 5.33 8.08 1.42
N LEU A 55 5.52 8.07 2.74
CA LEU A 55 6.36 7.08 3.41
C LEU A 55 5.77 5.67 3.28
N ALA A 56 4.45 5.53 3.45
CA ALA A 56 3.78 4.25 3.29
C ALA A 56 3.96 3.68 1.88
N GLN A 57 3.77 4.49 0.84
CA GLN A 57 3.98 4.08 -0.55
C GLN A 57 5.40 3.61 -0.79
N THR A 58 6.42 4.37 -0.38
CA THR A 58 7.82 3.97 -0.55
C THR A 58 8.10 2.61 0.10
N LEU A 59 7.55 2.35 1.29
CA LEU A 59 7.70 1.07 1.97
C LEU A 59 6.97 -0.06 1.21
N TYR A 60 5.76 0.18 0.74
CA TYR A 60 5.00 -0.78 -0.06
C TYR A 60 5.64 -1.09 -1.41
N GLU A 61 6.24 -0.12 -2.08
CA GLU A 61 6.96 -0.33 -3.34
C GLU A 61 8.19 -1.24 -3.16
N GLN A 62 8.92 -1.06 -2.06
CA GLN A 62 10.02 -1.96 -1.70
C GLN A 62 9.53 -3.39 -1.41
N LEU A 63 8.39 -3.52 -0.73
CA LEU A 63 7.78 -4.82 -0.46
C LEU A 63 7.26 -5.50 -1.74
N ASP A 64 6.64 -4.75 -2.65
CA ASP A 64 6.16 -5.25 -3.96
C ASP A 64 7.32 -5.74 -4.85
N ALA A 65 8.44 -5.01 -4.84
CA ALA A 65 9.67 -5.43 -5.52
C ALA A 65 10.22 -6.73 -4.92
N GLU A 66 10.21 -6.88 -3.59
CA GLU A 66 10.61 -8.11 -2.92
C GLU A 66 9.66 -9.29 -3.21
N CYS A 67 8.35 -9.05 -3.27
CA CYS A 67 7.36 -10.06 -3.68
C CYS A 67 7.70 -10.62 -5.06
N SER A 68 8.03 -9.74 -6.01
CA SER A 68 8.42 -10.14 -7.36
C SER A 68 9.74 -10.91 -7.37
N ALA A 69 10.77 -10.38 -6.68
CA ALA A 69 12.11 -10.97 -6.66
C ALA A 69 12.15 -12.36 -6.00
N LYS A 70 11.30 -12.59 -4.99
CA LYS A 70 11.20 -13.86 -4.25
C LYS A 70 10.04 -14.75 -4.69
N GLN A 71 9.32 -14.35 -5.74
CA GLN A 71 8.15 -15.08 -6.27
C GLN A 71 7.12 -15.41 -5.19
N LEU A 72 6.87 -14.46 -4.27
CA LEU A 72 5.96 -14.67 -3.14
C LEU A 72 4.52 -14.97 -3.58
N ASP A 73 4.13 -14.57 -4.78
CA ASP A 73 2.83 -14.88 -5.36
C ASP A 73 2.52 -16.38 -5.41
N ALA A 74 3.55 -17.22 -5.61
CA ALA A 74 3.38 -18.67 -5.71
C ALA A 74 3.36 -19.37 -4.35
N TRP A 75 4.04 -18.82 -3.34
CA TRP A 75 4.28 -19.52 -2.06
C TRP A 75 3.62 -18.86 -0.85
N GLU A 76 3.32 -17.56 -0.92
CA GLU A 76 2.67 -16.75 0.12
C GLU A 76 1.68 -15.73 -0.52
N PRO A 77 0.70 -16.18 -1.34
CA PRO A 77 -0.17 -15.27 -2.11
C PRO A 77 -0.94 -14.28 -1.24
N ALA A 78 -1.38 -14.68 -0.05
CA ALA A 78 -2.05 -13.78 0.90
C ALA A 78 -1.16 -12.62 1.37
N LEU A 79 0.15 -12.87 1.50
CA LEU A 79 1.11 -11.84 1.91
C LEU A 79 1.39 -10.84 0.78
N ALA A 80 1.52 -11.35 -0.45
CA ALA A 80 1.64 -10.51 -1.64
C ALA A 80 0.38 -9.67 -1.86
N ALA A 81 -0.81 -10.26 -1.71
CA ALA A 81 -2.09 -9.56 -1.80
C ALA A 81 -2.21 -8.42 -0.77
N ALA A 82 -1.88 -8.70 0.50
CA ALA A 82 -1.94 -7.67 1.55
C ALA A 82 -0.98 -6.49 1.30
N CYS A 83 0.17 -6.75 0.67
CA CYS A 83 1.11 -5.71 0.25
C CYS A 83 0.53 -4.87 -0.90
N LEU A 84 0.00 -5.51 -1.94
CA LEU A 84 -0.59 -4.84 -3.10
C LEU A 84 -1.83 -4.03 -2.73
N GLU A 85 -2.71 -4.56 -1.87
CA GLU A 85 -3.87 -3.85 -1.35
C GLU A 85 -3.44 -2.55 -0.66
N GLY A 86 -2.47 -2.62 0.26
CA GLY A 86 -1.95 -1.46 0.96
C GLY A 86 -1.29 -0.44 0.02
N LEU A 87 -0.51 -0.90 -0.95
CA LEU A 87 0.12 -0.05 -1.97
C LEU A 87 -0.94 0.71 -2.77
N LEU A 88 -1.90 0.00 -3.37
CA LEU A 88 -2.93 0.59 -4.22
C LEU A 88 -3.79 1.58 -3.45
N THR A 89 -4.24 1.23 -2.25
CA THR A 89 -5.01 2.14 -1.38
C THR A 89 -4.20 3.41 -1.05
N SER A 90 -2.91 3.27 -0.70
CA SER A 90 -2.07 4.42 -0.36
C SER A 90 -1.76 5.33 -1.54
N VAL A 91 -1.61 4.78 -2.74
CA VAL A 91 -1.41 5.54 -3.98
C VAL A 91 -2.69 6.30 -4.37
N ILE A 92 -3.84 5.61 -4.37
CA ILE A 92 -5.14 6.23 -4.66
C ILE A 92 -5.47 7.35 -3.67
N ALA A 93 -5.11 7.17 -2.39
CA ALA A 93 -5.30 8.20 -1.37
C ALA A 93 -4.43 9.45 -1.59
N GLN A 94 -3.27 9.33 -2.24
CA GLN A 94 -2.35 10.45 -2.50
C GLN A 94 -2.57 11.11 -3.87
N ALA A 95 -3.10 10.39 -4.85
CA ALA A 95 -3.29 10.88 -6.20
C ALA A 95 -4.20 12.13 -6.21
N LYS A 96 -3.60 13.28 -6.57
CA LYS A 96 -4.30 14.54 -6.88
C LYS A 96 -4.57 14.72 -8.38
N ASP A 97 -3.82 14.00 -9.23
CA ASP A 97 -3.91 14.04 -10.69
C ASP A 97 -3.79 12.60 -11.21
N GLU A 98 -4.85 12.09 -11.81
CA GLU A 98 -5.09 10.66 -12.09
C GLU A 98 -4.23 10.13 -13.24
N ARG A 99 -3.84 10.98 -14.20
CA ARG A 99 -3.26 10.56 -15.49
C ARG A 99 -1.81 10.07 -15.44
N ARG A 100 -1.04 10.36 -14.39
CA ARG A 100 0.42 10.09 -14.36
C ARG A 100 0.82 8.69 -13.89
N LEU A 101 -0.11 7.89 -13.39
CA LEU A 101 0.20 6.67 -12.64
C LEU A 101 -0.54 5.41 -13.11
N GLU A 102 -1.26 5.48 -14.23
CA GLU A 102 -2.27 4.48 -14.59
C GLU A 102 -1.70 3.10 -14.93
N MET A 103 -0.67 2.98 -15.78
CA MET A 103 -0.25 1.66 -16.29
C MET A 103 0.35 0.75 -15.21
N ASN A 104 1.22 1.26 -14.34
CA ASN A 104 1.81 0.48 -13.26
C ASN A 104 0.77 0.11 -12.18
N LEU A 105 -0.20 0.99 -11.93
CA LEU A 105 -1.31 0.68 -11.01
C LEU A 105 -2.25 -0.37 -11.57
N GLN A 106 -2.57 -0.31 -12.86
CA GLN A 106 -3.40 -1.32 -13.53
C GLN A 106 -2.76 -2.71 -13.45
N LEU A 107 -1.44 -2.83 -13.69
CA LEU A 107 -0.73 -4.10 -13.58
C LEU A 107 -0.77 -4.64 -12.14
N ARG A 108 -0.52 -3.78 -11.15
CA ARG A 108 -0.60 -4.15 -9.73
C ARG A 108 -2.01 -4.53 -9.29
N TYR A 109 -3.03 -3.85 -9.80
CA TYR A 109 -4.44 -4.18 -9.55
C TYR A 109 -4.82 -5.53 -10.16
N ARG A 110 -4.43 -5.80 -11.42
CA ARG A 110 -4.66 -7.12 -12.05
C ARG A 110 -3.96 -8.22 -11.27
N ARG A 111 -2.72 -7.99 -10.82
CA ARG A 111 -1.98 -8.93 -9.96
C ARG A 111 -2.73 -9.18 -8.66
N LEU A 112 -3.22 -8.13 -7.99
CA LEU A 112 -4.04 -8.28 -6.78
C LEU A 112 -5.30 -9.09 -7.06
N ALA A 113 -6.03 -8.80 -8.13
CA ALA A 113 -7.26 -9.51 -8.47
C ALA A 113 -7.04 -11.01 -8.74
N GLN A 114 -5.86 -11.38 -9.27
CA GLN A 114 -5.47 -12.78 -9.46
C GLN A 114 -5.11 -13.48 -8.14
N LEU A 115 -4.53 -12.75 -7.18
CA LEU A 115 -4.12 -13.29 -5.88
C LEU A 115 -5.28 -13.34 -4.86
N ASP A 116 -6.11 -12.30 -4.84
CA ASP A 116 -7.22 -12.09 -3.90
C ASP A 116 -8.24 -11.11 -4.51
N ALA A 117 -9.25 -11.66 -5.19
CA ALA A 117 -10.33 -10.88 -5.80
C ALA A 117 -11.15 -10.05 -4.78
N PRO A 118 -11.51 -10.57 -3.58
CA PRO A 118 -12.11 -9.75 -2.53
C PRO A 118 -11.26 -8.55 -2.10
N ALA A 119 -9.94 -8.68 -2.03
CA ALA A 119 -9.05 -7.56 -1.72
C ALA A 119 -9.04 -6.50 -2.82
N ALA A 120 -9.07 -6.92 -4.09
CA ALA A 120 -9.17 -5.99 -5.22
C ALA A 120 -10.44 -5.12 -5.13
N LEU A 121 -11.58 -5.69 -4.71
CA LEU A 121 -12.83 -4.94 -4.55
C LEU A 121 -12.80 -3.90 -3.41
N ARG A 122 -11.96 -4.11 -2.38
CA ARG A 122 -11.79 -3.13 -1.28
C ARG A 122 -10.95 -1.93 -1.69
N VAL A 123 -10.07 -2.10 -2.68
CA VAL A 123 -9.37 -0.99 -3.30
C VAL A 123 -10.41 -0.21 -4.12
N ARG A 124 -10.87 0.93 -3.59
CA ARG A 124 -11.83 1.80 -4.29
C ARG A 124 -11.17 2.44 -5.52
N VAL A 125 -11.19 1.71 -6.63
CA VAL A 125 -10.74 2.16 -7.95
C VAL A 125 -11.78 3.06 -8.64
N GLU A 126 -12.92 3.35 -7.99
CA GLU A 126 -14.02 4.18 -8.50
C GLU A 126 -13.60 5.55 -9.07
N ARG A 127 -12.39 6.05 -8.75
CA ARG A 127 -11.80 7.27 -9.34
C ARG A 127 -11.12 7.08 -10.70
N LEU A 128 -10.72 5.87 -11.09
CA LEU A 128 -10.02 5.61 -12.36
C LEU A 128 -10.95 5.35 -13.55
N GLU A 129 -12.21 4.99 -13.31
CA GLU A 129 -13.18 4.72 -14.38
C GLU A 129 -13.89 5.98 -14.89
N ALA A 130 -13.90 7.06 -14.10
CA ALA A 130 -14.59 8.31 -14.43
C ALA A 130 -13.91 9.15 -15.53
N THR A 131 -12.63 8.91 -15.83
CA THR A 131 -11.87 9.66 -16.84
C THR A 131 -12.02 9.11 -18.26
N ALA A 132 -12.64 7.94 -18.45
CA ALA A 132 -12.80 7.33 -19.77
C ALA A 132 -14.10 7.74 -20.50
N GLU A 133 -15.09 8.33 -19.81
CA GLU A 133 -16.47 8.45 -20.32
C GLU A 133 -16.95 9.90 -20.59
N SER A 134 -16.09 10.93 -20.57
CA SER A 134 -16.51 12.30 -20.92
C SER A 134 -16.16 12.62 -22.39
N PRO A 135 -17.10 12.55 -23.35
CA PRO A 135 -16.89 13.10 -24.68
C PRO A 135 -16.76 14.64 -24.61
N PRO A 136 -15.98 15.26 -25.50
CA PRO A 136 -15.91 16.72 -25.58
C PRO A 136 -17.26 17.29 -26.03
N ASP A 137 -17.75 18.30 -25.31
CA ASP A 137 -18.96 19.05 -25.66
C ASP A 137 -18.80 19.67 -27.07
N PRO A 138 -19.66 19.31 -28.06
CA PRO A 138 -19.52 19.80 -29.44
C PRO A 138 -20.05 21.22 -29.66
N THR A 139 -20.48 21.95 -28.62
CA THR A 139 -21.16 23.26 -28.76
C THR A 139 -20.42 24.45 -28.16
N ALA A 140 -19.10 24.37 -28.01
CA ALA A 140 -18.28 25.56 -27.74
C ALA A 140 -17.79 26.21 -29.05
N SER A 141 -18.71 26.85 -29.78
CA SER A 141 -18.46 27.98 -30.71
C SER A 141 -19.78 28.65 -31.06
#